data_AF-A0A6C1BVI3-F1
#
_entry.id   AF-A0A6C1BVI3-F1
#
_cell.length_a   1.000
_cell.length_b   1.000
_cell.length_c   1.000
_cell.angle_alpha   90.00
_cell.angle_beta   90.00
_cell.angle_gamma   90.00
#
_symmetry.space_group_name_H-M   'P 1'
#
loop_
_entity.id
_entity.type
_entity.pdbx_description
1 polymer ?
#
loop_
_entity_poly.entity_id
_entity_poly.type
_entity_poly.pdbx_seq_one_letter_code
_entity_poly.pdbx_strand_id
1 'polypeptide(L)'
;MGVMCMLLDKKKQYFPLLADIFNITGHKLLIAFDEEKAFELLKVSEPEVIILPAEDIGFWLKLLELEKYLLPILFVESYEDAEALAKYGLREVNYEVIPFNPMELLTKIVSLSRDPQDSASLSIIGPLNLLIKLLRKGATSALVVEDEEKSCTIYIHKGIIKGCSCGIEELANLFVKDVKIRLDIYEEDKAVISYVYKDNWEFFSGLVYGYAPPQAVSQPVSKVEETKAPKSTLDLSQPIEISYGFFWIGSPQEDGLFQKNAYLRIYEKDNIKVPMLINIGTVQDYVLIRSKLEQVVGTVEAVKAVVVLSSGVDDCSGIVNFLQSNQKAFVITSLSIAQRLRAFGIPQARIKAFETFPNKRLRLATGDVLRFLSLPFLPERGSFAVLEESTGFLFTGRFLSSLCTYEDLNPLEGGDMEDVLIYTSLFIPSQDTLNRSLGQVNKEEINAILPMLGNPIYSKGKIREIFDRLESGFLAVPEVRDSQVLLETCNSILSYLRDNLETQEFQNFLEELGSFMYMEDNKIVEPFVDPENIPSLILSLMYVKGINPATIKKAIKHFYMAGISITI
;
A
#
# COMPACT_ATOMS: atom_id res chain seq x y z
N MET A 1 39.78 10.69 9.12
CA MET A 1 38.55 10.81 9.93
C MET A 1 38.26 9.43 10.49
N GLY A 2 37.96 9.32 11.79
CA GLY A 2 37.56 8.04 12.38
C GLY A 2 36.14 7.67 11.93
N VAL A 3 35.96 6.42 11.51
CA VAL A 3 34.64 5.83 11.19
C VAL A 3 33.80 5.71 12.45
N MET A 4 32.51 6.03 12.35
CA MET A 4 31.54 5.80 13.42
C MET A 4 30.84 4.46 13.20
N CYS A 5 30.98 3.54 14.15
CA CYS A 5 30.37 2.23 14.12
C CYS A 5 29.33 2.09 15.24
N MET A 6 28.35 1.22 15.02
CA MET A 6 27.41 0.77 16.04
C MET A 6 27.58 -0.73 16.27
N LEU A 7 27.71 -1.15 17.52
CA LEU A 7 27.75 -2.55 17.93
C LEU A 7 26.40 -2.93 18.55
N LEU A 8 25.75 -3.95 18.00
CA LEU A 8 24.65 -4.66 18.65
C LEU A 8 25.22 -5.93 19.28
N ASP A 9 25.29 -5.97 20.61
CA ASP A 9 25.91 -7.07 21.37
C ASP A 9 24.97 -7.56 22.48
N LYS A 10 23.92 -8.27 22.08
CA LYS A 10 22.87 -8.76 23.00
C LYS A 10 23.43 -9.65 24.13
N LYS A 11 24.49 -10.40 23.83
CA LYS A 11 25.14 -11.34 24.77
C LYS A 11 26.31 -10.72 25.55
N LYS A 12 26.65 -9.44 25.30
CA LYS A 12 27.77 -8.71 25.93
C LYS A 12 29.13 -9.39 25.75
N GLN A 13 29.31 -10.09 24.63
CA GLN A 13 30.49 -10.90 24.34
C GLN A 13 31.62 -10.10 23.70
N TYR A 14 31.29 -9.09 22.88
CA TYR A 14 32.23 -8.39 22.01
C TYR A 14 32.60 -7.01 22.54
N PHE A 15 31.68 -6.35 23.25
CA PHE A 15 31.85 -5.00 23.78
C PHE A 15 33.16 -4.79 24.56
N PRO A 16 33.56 -5.66 25.52
CA PRO A 16 34.77 -5.43 26.30
C PRO A 16 36.03 -5.36 25.43
N LEU A 17 36.12 -6.20 24.39
CA LEU A 17 37.25 -6.23 23.48
C LEU A 17 37.24 -5.05 22.49
N LEU A 18 36.07 -4.76 21.90
CA LEU A 18 35.94 -3.73 20.87
C LEU A 18 36.04 -2.31 21.43
N ALA A 19 35.57 -2.07 22.66
CA ALA A 19 35.67 -0.76 23.29
C ALA A 19 37.13 -0.29 23.40
N ASP A 20 38.04 -1.17 23.83
CA ASP A 20 39.46 -0.85 23.95
C ASP A 20 40.11 -0.60 22.58
N ILE A 21 39.79 -1.45 21.59
CA ILE A 21 40.30 -1.32 20.22
C ILE A 21 39.89 0.04 19.60
N PHE A 22 38.63 0.42 19.72
CA PHE A 22 38.11 1.66 19.12
C PHE A 22 38.63 2.91 19.85
N ASN A 23 38.78 2.86 21.17
CA ASN A 23 39.35 3.95 21.96
C ASN A 23 40.80 4.25 21.56
N ILE A 24 41.61 3.23 21.28
CA ILE A 24 43.02 3.39 20.89
C ILE A 24 43.16 3.92 19.45
N THR A 25 42.26 3.51 18.56
CA THR A 25 42.37 3.75 17.11
C THR A 25 41.71 5.04 16.64
N GLY A 26 40.96 5.72 17.52
CA GLY A 26 40.28 6.98 17.21
C GLY A 26 38.98 6.83 16.41
N HIS A 27 38.49 5.61 16.27
CA HIS A 27 37.15 5.31 15.75
C HIS A 27 36.10 5.49 16.85
N LYS A 28 34.85 5.78 16.48
CA LYS A 28 33.75 5.94 17.46
C LYS A 28 32.92 4.67 17.48
N LEU A 29 32.66 4.13 18.67
CA LEU A 29 31.80 2.95 18.86
C LEU A 29 30.57 3.33 19.68
N LEU A 30 29.39 3.22 19.08
CA LEU A 30 28.10 3.24 19.76
C LEU A 30 27.75 1.82 20.17
N ILE A 31 27.24 1.60 21.39
CA ILE A 31 26.99 0.25 21.89
C ILE A 31 25.52 0.13 22.29
N ALA A 32 24.88 -0.91 21.76
CA ALA A 32 23.53 -1.32 22.12
C ALA A 32 23.55 -2.78 22.59
N PHE A 33 22.93 -3.04 23.74
CA PHE A 33 22.77 -4.40 24.29
C PHE A 33 21.41 -5.01 23.95
N ASP A 34 20.56 -4.27 23.25
CA ASP A 34 19.24 -4.66 22.80
C ASP A 34 18.84 -3.79 21.58
N GLU A 35 17.83 -4.21 20.85
CA GLU A 35 17.39 -3.52 19.62
C GLU A 35 16.75 -2.17 19.89
N GLU A 36 16.04 -2.02 21.01
CA GLU A 36 15.40 -0.76 21.38
C GLU A 36 16.45 0.34 21.56
N LYS A 37 17.53 0.02 22.29
CA LYS A 37 18.65 0.93 22.48
C LYS A 37 19.37 1.24 21.18
N ALA A 38 19.51 0.26 20.29
CA ALA A 38 20.07 0.47 18.96
C ALA A 38 19.24 1.49 18.17
N PHE A 39 17.92 1.37 18.16
CA PHE A 39 17.04 2.35 17.51
C PHE A 39 17.10 3.74 18.15
N GLU A 40 17.22 3.85 19.47
CA GLU A 40 17.44 5.14 20.14
C GLU A 40 18.73 5.82 19.67
N LEU A 41 19.84 5.07 19.58
CA LEU A 41 21.13 5.59 19.13
C LEU A 41 21.07 6.05 17.67
N LEU A 42 20.34 5.34 16.81
CA LEU A 42 20.13 5.70 15.41
C LEU A 42 19.26 6.96 15.21
N LYS A 43 18.51 7.41 16.23
CA LYS A 43 17.78 8.69 16.19
C LYS A 43 18.68 9.89 16.42
N VAL A 44 19.78 9.70 17.16
CA VAL A 44 20.67 10.79 17.61
C VAL A 44 22.05 10.76 16.95
N SER A 45 22.36 9.71 16.19
CA SER A 45 23.66 9.53 15.52
C SER A 45 23.49 8.75 14.22
N GLU A 46 24.42 8.96 13.28
CA GLU A 46 24.40 8.36 11.94
C GLU A 46 25.65 7.48 11.72
N PRO A 47 25.77 6.34 12.42
CA PRO A 47 26.89 5.42 12.22
C PRO A 47 26.93 4.90 10.78
N GLU A 48 28.13 4.59 10.29
CA GLU A 48 28.37 4.10 8.94
C GLU A 48 28.30 2.58 8.83
N VAL A 49 28.82 1.93 9.86
CA VAL A 49 28.98 0.49 9.93
C VAL A 49 28.21 -0.01 11.15
N ILE A 50 27.50 -1.12 10.98
CA ILE A 50 26.92 -1.87 12.08
C ILE A 50 27.69 -3.18 12.24
N ILE A 51 28.07 -3.49 13.47
CA ILE A 51 28.73 -4.72 13.88
C ILE A 51 27.73 -5.52 14.71
N LEU A 52 27.50 -6.77 14.34
CA LEU A 52 26.55 -7.63 15.03
C LEU A 52 26.90 -9.11 14.84
N PRO A 53 26.44 -10.02 15.71
CA PRO A 53 26.50 -11.45 15.47
C PRO A 53 25.70 -11.86 14.22
N ALA A 54 26.11 -12.91 13.52
CA ALA A 54 25.38 -13.42 12.35
C ALA A 54 23.94 -13.88 12.69
N GLU A 55 23.71 -14.39 13.91
CA GLU A 55 22.38 -14.73 14.43
C GLU A 55 21.42 -13.53 14.48
N ASP A 56 21.95 -12.30 14.55
CA ASP A 56 21.19 -11.06 14.63
C ASP A 56 20.99 -10.37 13.27
N ILE A 57 21.34 -11.02 12.15
CA ILE A 57 21.23 -10.43 10.79
C ILE A 57 19.83 -9.90 10.46
N GLY A 58 18.78 -10.46 11.09
CA GLY A 58 17.40 -9.97 10.97
C GLY A 58 17.24 -8.50 11.40
N PHE A 59 18.02 -8.04 12.38
CA PHE A 59 18.03 -6.63 12.77
C PHE A 59 18.55 -5.73 11.66
N TRP A 60 19.62 -6.15 10.96
CA TRP A 60 20.15 -5.38 9.83
C TRP A 60 19.15 -5.32 8.66
N LEU A 61 18.43 -6.41 8.38
CA LEU A 61 17.35 -6.40 7.38
C LEU A 61 16.23 -5.42 7.75
N LYS A 62 15.83 -5.38 9.03
CA LYS A 62 14.87 -4.40 9.56
C LYS A 62 15.36 -2.96 9.43
N LEU A 63 16.67 -2.71 9.50
CA LEU A 63 17.23 -1.39 9.23
C LEU A 63 17.07 -1.00 7.76
N LEU A 64 17.29 -1.93 6.82
CA LEU A 64 17.07 -1.67 5.39
C LEU A 64 15.61 -1.36 5.07
N GLU A 65 14.67 -2.09 5.69
CA GLU A 65 13.22 -1.86 5.57
C GLU A 65 12.83 -0.45 6.05
N LEU A 66 13.48 0.04 7.11
CA LEU A 66 13.28 1.37 7.67
C LEU A 66 14.13 2.47 6.98
N GLU A 67 14.67 2.18 5.80
CA GLU A 67 15.52 3.09 4.99
C GLU A 67 16.78 3.58 5.74
N LYS A 68 17.31 2.76 6.67
CA LYS A 68 18.56 3.00 7.39
C LYS A 68 19.70 2.17 6.78
N TYR A 69 20.41 2.77 5.83
CA TYR A 69 21.46 2.12 5.04
C TYR A 69 22.81 2.08 5.76
N LEU A 70 22.98 1.11 6.67
CA LEU A 70 24.26 0.84 7.34
C LEU A 70 24.95 -0.37 6.70
N LEU A 71 26.28 -0.33 6.62
CA LEU A 71 27.09 -1.44 6.12
C LEU A 71 27.31 -2.47 7.23
N PRO A 72 26.97 -3.75 7.06
CA PRO A 72 27.11 -4.75 8.10
C PRO A 72 28.52 -5.36 8.14
N ILE A 73 29.00 -5.64 9.35
CA ILE A 73 30.07 -6.59 9.64
C ILE A 73 29.53 -7.62 10.63
N LEU A 74 29.55 -8.90 10.23
CA LEU A 74 28.97 -10.01 10.96
C LEU A 74 30.04 -10.86 11.63
N PHE A 75 29.87 -11.15 12.92
CA PHE A 75 30.68 -12.18 13.58
C PHE A 75 30.06 -13.56 13.35
N VAL A 76 30.87 -14.48 12.83
CA VAL A 76 30.49 -15.86 12.51
C VAL A 76 31.38 -16.86 13.28
N GLU A 77 30.85 -18.03 13.60
CA GLU A 77 31.59 -19.06 14.36
C GLU A 77 32.43 -19.97 13.45
N SER A 78 32.01 -20.14 12.21
CA SER A 78 32.69 -21.00 11.23
C SER A 78 32.76 -20.35 9.84
N TYR A 79 33.65 -20.87 9.00
CA TYR A 79 33.71 -20.49 7.57
C TYR A 79 32.46 -20.94 6.81
N GLU A 80 31.81 -22.03 7.22
CA GLU A 80 30.55 -22.49 6.62
C GLU A 80 29.42 -21.46 6.85
N ASP A 81 29.33 -20.90 8.07
CA ASP A 81 28.38 -19.81 8.37
C ASP A 81 28.69 -18.56 7.54
N ALA A 82 29.97 -18.33 7.26
CA ALA A 82 30.42 -17.21 6.44
C ALA A 82 30.01 -17.36 4.97
N GLU A 83 30.13 -18.56 4.41
CA GLU A 83 29.67 -18.86 3.04
C GLU A 83 28.16 -18.66 2.88
N ALA A 84 27.38 -19.00 3.92
CA ALA A 84 25.94 -18.79 3.92
C ALA A 84 25.53 -17.31 3.83
N LEU A 85 26.43 -16.36 4.13
CA LEU A 85 26.18 -14.92 4.01
C LEU A 85 26.20 -14.43 2.56
N ALA A 86 26.82 -15.18 1.65
CA ALA A 86 26.91 -14.82 0.23
C ALA A 86 25.53 -14.66 -0.41
N LYS A 87 24.51 -15.39 0.07
CA LYS A 87 23.11 -15.26 -0.39
C LYS A 87 22.50 -13.88 -0.19
N TYR A 88 23.03 -13.08 0.76
CA TYR A 88 22.61 -11.70 0.97
C TYR A 88 23.39 -10.71 0.09
N GLY A 89 24.35 -11.17 -0.72
CA GLY A 89 25.28 -10.34 -1.48
C GLY A 89 26.45 -9.80 -0.65
N LEU A 90 26.65 -10.33 0.56
CA LEU A 90 27.76 -9.95 1.46
C LEU A 90 29.06 -10.64 1.04
N ARG A 91 30.19 -9.94 1.19
CA ARG A 91 31.54 -10.41 0.82
C ARG A 91 32.39 -10.66 2.06
N GLU A 92 33.61 -11.15 1.86
CA GLU A 92 34.58 -11.38 2.95
C GLU A 92 34.83 -10.12 3.80
N VAL A 93 34.68 -8.93 3.21
CA VAL A 93 34.80 -7.65 3.93
C VAL A 93 33.66 -7.43 4.95
N ASN A 94 32.56 -8.18 4.87
CA ASN A 94 31.39 -8.04 5.72
C ASN A 94 31.34 -9.04 6.87
N TYR A 95 32.35 -9.87 7.09
CA TYR A 95 32.35 -10.79 8.22
C TYR A 95 33.73 -11.03 8.82
N GLU A 96 33.71 -11.52 10.06
CA GLU A 96 34.87 -11.95 10.83
C GLU A 96 34.57 -13.30 11.48
N VAL A 97 35.43 -14.30 11.22
CA VAL A 97 35.32 -15.63 11.85
C VAL A 97 35.98 -15.58 13.22
N ILE A 98 35.27 -16.03 14.25
CA ILE A 98 35.77 -16.07 15.63
C ILE A 98 36.70 -17.29 15.82
N PRO A 99 37.86 -17.14 16.49
CA PRO A 99 38.45 -15.90 17.00
C PRO A 99 39.07 -15.05 15.87
N PHE A 100 38.82 -13.74 15.91
CA PHE A 100 39.23 -12.80 14.85
C PHE A 100 40.46 -11.97 15.23
N ASN A 101 41.11 -11.40 14.22
CA ASN A 101 42.21 -10.44 14.39
C ASN A 101 41.67 -9.00 14.45
N PRO A 102 41.87 -8.24 15.55
CA PRO A 102 41.43 -6.85 15.66
C PRO A 102 41.87 -5.92 14.52
N MET A 103 43.08 -6.12 13.99
CA MET A 103 43.60 -5.29 12.90
C MET A 103 42.90 -5.59 11.57
N GLU A 104 42.47 -6.83 11.37
CA GLU A 104 41.71 -7.23 10.19
C GLU A 104 40.32 -6.60 10.21
N LEU A 105 39.63 -6.69 11.35
CA LEU A 105 38.33 -6.03 11.56
C LEU A 105 38.39 -4.53 11.26
N LEU A 106 39.39 -3.83 11.79
CA LEU A 106 39.58 -2.40 11.52
C LEU A 106 39.86 -2.11 10.04
N THR A 107 40.63 -2.97 9.38
CA THR A 107 40.91 -2.83 7.95
C THR A 107 39.62 -2.97 7.15
N LYS A 108 38.78 -3.97 7.47
CA LYS A 108 37.47 -4.17 6.85
C LYS A 108 36.52 -3.00 7.08
N ILE A 109 36.46 -2.46 8.30
CA ILE A 109 35.69 -1.25 8.63
C ILE A 109 36.13 -0.06 7.76
N VAL A 110 37.44 0.15 7.63
CA VAL A 110 37.98 1.27 6.85
C VAL A 110 37.72 1.07 5.35
N SER A 111 37.86 -0.14 4.81
CA SER A 111 37.53 -0.42 3.41
C SER A 111 36.04 -0.23 3.13
N LEU A 112 35.17 -0.62 4.07
CA LEU A 112 33.74 -0.39 3.96
C LEU A 112 33.38 1.09 4.10
N SER A 113 34.07 1.90 4.89
CA SER A 113 33.74 3.33 4.99
C SER A 113 34.27 4.17 3.83
N ARG A 114 35.47 3.86 3.30
CA ARG A 114 36.09 4.69 2.25
C ARG A 114 35.37 4.60 0.91
N ASP A 115 35.42 5.70 0.15
CA ASP A 115 34.96 5.70 -1.23
C ASP A 115 35.96 4.94 -2.12
N PRO A 116 35.49 3.95 -2.91
CA PRO A 116 36.35 3.19 -3.79
C PRO A 116 36.98 4.12 -4.84
N GLN A 117 38.29 4.01 -5.02
CA GLN A 117 39.06 4.87 -5.94
C GLN A 117 39.43 4.18 -7.25
N ASP A 118 39.35 2.85 -7.29
CA ASP A 118 39.73 2.03 -8.45
C ASP A 118 38.84 0.78 -8.61
N SER A 119 38.96 0.13 -9.77
CA SER A 119 38.21 -1.08 -10.11
C SER A 119 38.49 -2.25 -9.15
N ALA A 120 39.71 -2.36 -8.63
CA ALA A 120 40.07 -3.43 -7.69
C ALA A 120 39.34 -3.27 -6.35
N SER A 121 39.23 -2.04 -5.84
CA SER A 121 38.48 -1.74 -4.62
C SER A 121 36.98 -2.00 -4.78
N LEU A 122 36.42 -1.78 -5.98
CA LEU A 122 35.01 -2.05 -6.27
C LEU A 122 34.70 -3.54 -6.18
N SER A 123 35.54 -4.40 -6.76
CA SER A 123 35.37 -5.86 -6.69
C SER A 123 35.46 -6.40 -5.25
N ILE A 124 36.36 -5.86 -4.43
CA ILE A 124 36.51 -6.27 -3.02
C ILE A 124 35.27 -5.91 -2.19
N ILE A 125 34.72 -4.72 -2.41
CA ILE A 125 33.55 -4.23 -1.67
C ILE A 125 32.27 -4.91 -2.19
N GLY A 126 32.21 -5.24 -3.48
CA GLY A 126 31.06 -5.91 -4.08
C GLY A 126 29.85 -4.98 -4.32
N PRO A 127 28.85 -5.47 -5.07
CA PRO A 127 27.78 -4.63 -5.59
C PRO A 127 26.81 -4.17 -4.50
N LEU A 128 26.51 -5.02 -3.51
CA LEU A 128 25.59 -4.69 -2.42
C LEU A 128 26.10 -3.55 -1.54
N ASN A 129 27.35 -3.63 -1.08
CA ASN A 129 27.92 -2.60 -0.22
C ASN A 129 28.03 -1.27 -0.95
N LEU A 130 28.38 -1.29 -2.24
CA LEU A 130 28.41 -0.08 -3.05
C LEU A 130 27.01 0.51 -3.23
N LEU A 131 26.00 -0.32 -3.47
CA LEU A 131 24.62 0.10 -3.55
C LEU A 131 24.17 0.77 -2.24
N ILE A 132 24.38 0.14 -1.08
CA ILE A 132 24.05 0.70 0.25
C ILE A 132 24.72 2.07 0.45
N LYS A 133 25.99 2.22 0.03
CA LYS A 133 26.69 3.53 0.06
C LYS A 133 26.00 4.58 -0.80
N LEU A 134 25.58 4.23 -2.02
CA LEU A 134 24.91 5.16 -2.94
C LEU A 134 23.56 5.59 -2.40
N LEU A 135 22.77 4.66 -1.85
CA LEU A 135 21.48 4.97 -1.23
C LEU A 135 21.66 5.87 0.00
N ARG A 136 22.61 5.54 0.88
CA ARG A 136 22.94 6.34 2.06
C ARG A 136 23.33 7.79 1.71
N LYS A 137 24.06 7.97 0.61
CA LYS A 137 24.52 9.30 0.14
C LYS A 137 23.46 10.08 -0.63
N GLY A 138 22.29 9.50 -0.89
CA GLY A 138 21.28 10.12 -1.76
C GLY A 138 21.79 10.30 -3.20
N ALA A 139 22.65 9.40 -3.68
CA ALA A 139 23.31 9.56 -4.97
C ALA A 139 22.34 9.36 -6.16
N THR A 140 22.71 9.94 -7.31
CA THR A 140 22.06 9.70 -8.60
C THR A 140 23.09 9.08 -9.54
N SER A 141 22.96 7.79 -9.84
CA SER A 141 23.93 7.02 -10.61
C SER A 141 23.29 5.75 -11.18
N ALA A 142 23.88 5.22 -12.24
CA ALA A 142 23.55 3.89 -12.76
C ALA A 142 24.69 2.93 -12.37
N LEU A 143 24.37 1.93 -11.56
CA LEU A 143 25.31 0.91 -11.10
C LEU A 143 25.26 -0.29 -12.05
N VAL A 144 26.30 -0.46 -12.86
CA VAL A 144 26.44 -1.59 -13.78
C VAL A 144 27.16 -2.73 -13.06
N VAL A 145 26.56 -3.91 -13.09
CA VAL A 145 27.07 -5.17 -12.54
C VAL A 145 27.12 -6.18 -13.68
N GLU A 146 28.31 -6.64 -14.04
CA GLU A 146 28.51 -7.52 -15.19
C GLU A 146 29.41 -8.72 -14.84
N ASP A 147 29.03 -9.91 -15.33
CA ASP A 147 29.88 -11.10 -15.40
C ASP A 147 30.35 -11.32 -16.86
N GLU A 148 30.97 -12.46 -17.17
CA GLU A 148 31.48 -12.74 -18.52
C GLU A 148 30.38 -12.90 -19.59
N GLU A 149 29.13 -13.18 -19.19
CA GLU A 149 28.02 -13.49 -20.10
C GLU A 149 26.86 -12.47 -20.02
N LYS A 150 26.68 -11.81 -18.88
CA LYS A 150 25.48 -11.02 -18.53
C LYS A 150 25.84 -9.70 -17.87
N SER A 151 25.10 -8.65 -18.20
CA SER A 151 25.26 -7.31 -17.62
C SER A 151 23.90 -6.78 -17.17
N CYS A 152 23.85 -6.29 -15.93
CA CYS A 152 22.66 -5.66 -15.36
C CYS A 152 22.98 -4.29 -14.76
N THR A 153 22.16 -3.31 -15.08
CA THR A 153 22.30 -1.94 -14.59
C THR A 153 21.19 -1.64 -13.60
N ILE A 154 21.54 -1.23 -12.39
CA ILE A 154 20.63 -0.73 -11.35
C ILE A 154 20.62 0.79 -11.42
N TYR A 155 19.45 1.38 -11.63
CA TYR A 155 19.30 2.82 -11.77
C TYR A 155 18.89 3.45 -10.45
N ILE A 156 19.65 4.43 -9.98
CA ILE A 156 19.46 5.11 -8.70
C ILE A 156 19.29 6.60 -8.96
N HIS A 157 18.25 7.20 -8.40
CA HIS A 157 18.00 8.63 -8.47
C HIS A 157 17.71 9.19 -7.09
N LYS A 158 18.54 10.13 -6.61
CA LYS A 158 18.44 10.76 -5.29
C LYS A 158 18.34 9.74 -4.14
N GLY A 159 19.09 8.64 -4.23
CA GLY A 159 19.07 7.54 -3.24
C GLY A 159 17.88 6.58 -3.34
N ILE A 160 17.08 6.66 -4.40
CA ILE A 160 15.95 5.77 -4.67
C ILE A 160 16.28 4.88 -5.87
N ILE A 161 16.12 3.57 -5.73
CA ILE A 161 16.25 2.61 -6.82
C ILE A 161 15.02 2.75 -7.72
N LYS A 162 15.23 3.15 -8.97
CA LYS A 162 14.18 3.33 -9.98
C LYS A 162 13.85 2.05 -10.72
N GLY A 163 14.79 1.11 -10.76
CA GLY A 163 14.64 -0.12 -11.49
C GLY A 163 15.97 -0.73 -11.88
N CYS A 164 15.93 -1.85 -12.58
CA CYS A 164 17.11 -2.48 -13.17
C CYS A 164 16.86 -2.94 -14.61
N SER A 165 17.94 -3.15 -15.35
CA SER A 165 17.88 -3.56 -16.77
C SER A 165 17.69 -5.07 -16.99
N CYS A 166 17.69 -5.87 -15.93
CA CYS A 166 17.51 -7.33 -15.97
C CYS A 166 16.39 -7.76 -15.00
N GLY A 167 16.05 -9.06 -14.96
CA GLY A 167 15.12 -9.59 -13.95
C GLY A 167 15.76 -9.74 -12.56
N ILE A 168 14.95 -9.79 -11.49
CA ILE A 168 15.48 -9.94 -10.12
C ILE A 168 16.29 -11.23 -9.93
N GLU A 169 15.89 -12.32 -10.58
CA GLU A 169 16.59 -13.61 -10.47
C GLU A 169 17.98 -13.53 -11.07
N GLU A 170 18.11 -12.84 -12.21
CA GLU A 170 19.39 -12.61 -12.86
C GLU A 170 20.27 -11.69 -12.01
N LEU A 171 19.68 -10.65 -11.43
CA LEU A 171 20.38 -9.73 -10.54
C LEU A 171 20.85 -10.41 -9.24
N ALA A 172 20.00 -11.21 -8.61
CA ALA A 172 20.33 -11.97 -7.41
C ALA A 172 21.51 -12.92 -7.67
N ASN A 173 21.49 -13.61 -8.81
CA ASN A 173 22.61 -14.46 -9.23
C ASN A 173 23.92 -13.66 -9.43
N LEU A 174 23.86 -12.45 -10.00
CA LEU A 174 25.04 -11.59 -10.16
C LEU A 174 25.58 -11.11 -8.81
N PHE A 175 24.73 -10.88 -7.81
CA PHE A 175 25.15 -10.40 -6.49
C PHE A 175 25.93 -11.44 -5.68
N VAL A 176 25.81 -12.74 -6.01
CA VAL A 176 26.55 -13.84 -5.37
C VAL A 176 27.89 -14.12 -6.07
N LYS A 177 28.03 -13.82 -7.36
CA LYS A 177 29.25 -14.09 -8.15
C LYS A 177 30.31 -12.99 -8.03
N ASP A 178 31.55 -13.29 -8.37
CA ASP A 178 32.55 -12.24 -8.60
C ASP A 178 32.28 -11.53 -9.93
N VAL A 179 31.96 -10.24 -9.84
CA VAL A 179 31.45 -9.42 -10.93
C VAL A 179 32.28 -8.15 -11.08
N LYS A 180 32.33 -7.63 -12.31
CA LYS A 180 32.86 -6.29 -12.56
C LYS A 180 31.76 -5.28 -12.28
N ILE A 181 32.17 -4.17 -11.64
CA ILE A 181 31.25 -3.13 -11.21
C ILE A 181 31.71 -1.80 -11.81
N ARG A 182 30.79 -1.07 -12.42
CA ARG A 182 31.03 0.28 -12.94
C ARG A 182 29.92 1.23 -12.50
N LEU A 183 30.28 2.49 -12.25
CA LEU A 183 29.32 3.56 -12.01
C LEU A 183 29.23 4.45 -13.25
N ASP A 184 28.03 4.57 -13.78
CA ASP A 184 27.69 5.47 -14.88
C ASP A 184 26.76 6.60 -14.39
N ILE A 185 26.60 7.60 -15.25
CA ILE A 185 25.67 8.71 -15.02
C ILE A 185 24.25 8.18 -15.28
N TYR A 186 23.36 8.39 -14.31
CA TYR A 186 21.94 8.12 -14.52
C TYR A 186 21.34 9.21 -15.43
N GLU A 187 20.99 8.82 -16.65
CA GLU A 187 20.24 9.64 -17.60
C GLU A 187 18.87 8.99 -17.83
N GLU A 188 17.82 9.68 -17.39
CA GLU A 188 16.43 9.16 -17.40
C GLU A 188 15.99 8.73 -18.82
N ASP A 189 16.40 9.48 -19.85
CA ASP A 189 16.04 9.21 -21.25
C ASP A 189 16.79 8.01 -21.87
N LYS A 190 17.85 7.50 -21.22
CA LYS A 190 18.67 6.37 -21.71
C LYS A 190 18.52 5.11 -20.84
N ALA A 191 17.79 5.19 -19.73
CA ALA A 191 17.63 4.06 -18.81
C ALA A 191 16.73 2.99 -19.45
N VAL A 192 17.31 1.84 -19.75
CA VAL A 192 16.57 0.64 -20.16
C VAL A 192 16.16 -0.10 -18.90
N ILE A 193 14.94 0.14 -18.43
CA ILE A 193 14.40 -0.48 -17.22
C ILE A 193 13.51 -1.65 -17.62
N SER A 194 13.94 -2.85 -17.24
CA SER A 194 13.20 -4.11 -17.41
C SER A 194 12.34 -4.42 -16.20
N TYR A 195 12.73 -3.91 -15.02
CA TYR A 195 12.01 -4.13 -13.77
C TYR A 195 12.01 -2.86 -12.91
N VAL A 196 10.85 -2.45 -12.40
CA VAL A 196 10.65 -1.25 -11.57
C VAL A 196 10.32 -1.67 -10.15
N TYR A 197 10.88 -0.96 -9.17
CA TYR A 197 10.63 -1.18 -7.75
C TYR A 197 9.82 -0.02 -7.17
N LYS A 198 8.81 -0.32 -6.34
CA LYS A 198 7.95 0.59 -5.57
C LYS A 198 8.76 1.39 -4.56
N ASP A 199 9.67 0.72 -3.87
CA ASP A 199 10.61 1.31 -2.92
C ASP A 199 11.91 0.51 -2.87
N ASN A 200 12.88 1.03 -2.11
CA ASN A 200 14.18 0.37 -1.96
C ASN A 200 14.05 -0.99 -1.24
N TRP A 201 13.02 -1.18 -0.40
CA TRP A 201 12.84 -2.43 0.32
C TRP A 201 12.30 -3.55 -0.57
N GLU A 202 11.43 -3.26 -1.53
CA GLU A 202 11.01 -4.24 -2.55
C GLU A 202 12.23 -4.77 -3.32
N PHE A 203 13.19 -3.91 -3.63
CA PHE A 203 14.46 -4.32 -4.25
C PHE A 203 15.26 -5.28 -3.34
N PHE A 204 15.50 -4.88 -2.08
CA PHE A 204 16.30 -5.70 -1.16
C PHE A 204 15.62 -7.01 -0.79
N SER A 205 14.31 -6.98 -0.54
CA SER A 205 13.52 -8.19 -0.27
C SER A 205 13.49 -9.11 -1.48
N GLY A 206 13.39 -8.58 -2.70
CA GLY A 206 13.53 -9.37 -3.94
C GLY A 206 14.90 -10.03 -4.09
N LEU A 207 15.99 -9.33 -3.76
CA LEU A 207 17.34 -9.91 -3.79
C LEU A 207 17.54 -11.01 -2.75
N VAL A 208 17.01 -10.82 -1.53
CA VAL A 208 17.25 -11.71 -0.39
C VAL A 208 16.32 -12.92 -0.38
N TYR A 209 15.05 -12.72 -0.73
CA TYR A 209 14.01 -13.76 -0.65
C TYR A 209 13.64 -14.35 -2.02
N GLY A 210 14.22 -13.85 -3.12
CA GLY A 210 14.02 -14.39 -4.47
C GLY A 210 12.63 -14.15 -5.06
N TYR A 211 11.88 -13.18 -4.53
CA TYR A 211 10.53 -12.86 -5.00
C TYR A 211 10.54 -11.64 -5.93
N ALA A 212 10.22 -11.85 -7.21
CA ALA A 212 9.76 -10.77 -8.10
C ALA A 212 8.24 -10.88 -8.26
N PRO A 213 7.45 -9.87 -7.88
CA PRO A 213 6.14 -9.71 -8.50
C PRO A 213 6.31 -9.58 -10.02
N PRO A 214 5.45 -10.23 -10.84
CA PRO A 214 5.54 -10.12 -12.29
C PRO A 214 5.21 -8.69 -12.74
N GLN A 215 6.11 -8.05 -13.48
CA GLN A 215 5.82 -6.79 -14.17
C GLN A 215 6.14 -6.81 -15.66
N ALA A 216 5.29 -6.05 -16.35
CA ALA A 216 5.09 -5.96 -17.77
C ALA A 216 6.25 -5.31 -18.51
N VAL A 217 6.51 -5.84 -19.71
CA VAL A 217 7.40 -5.27 -20.71
C VAL A 217 6.96 -3.85 -21.07
N SER A 218 7.93 -2.93 -21.04
CA SER A 218 7.78 -1.48 -21.14
C SER A 218 7.62 -0.94 -22.57
N GLN A 219 6.92 0.19 -22.71
CA GLN A 219 7.22 1.31 -23.63
C GLN A 219 6.69 2.65 -23.05
N PRO A 220 7.26 3.81 -23.45
CA PRO A 220 7.71 4.84 -22.50
C PRO A 220 6.70 5.97 -22.32
N VAL A 221 6.48 6.41 -21.08
CA VAL A 221 5.84 7.70 -20.80
C VAL A 221 6.47 8.36 -19.57
N SER A 222 7.20 9.44 -19.83
CA SER A 222 7.12 10.78 -19.21
C SER A 222 6.59 10.90 -17.77
N LYS A 223 7.50 11.33 -16.87
CA LYS A 223 7.39 12.29 -15.74
C LYS A 223 6.08 12.32 -14.92
N VAL A 224 6.22 12.27 -13.59
CA VAL A 224 6.06 13.42 -12.67
C VAL A 224 6.43 12.97 -11.24
N GLU A 225 7.31 13.73 -10.58
CA GLU A 225 7.68 13.60 -9.17
C GLU A 225 6.47 13.86 -8.26
N GLU A 226 6.13 12.91 -7.37
CA GLU A 226 5.37 13.19 -6.14
C GLU A 226 6.35 13.19 -4.96
N THR A 227 6.77 14.39 -4.56
CA THR A 227 7.48 14.67 -3.32
C THR A 227 6.63 14.27 -2.11
N LYS A 228 7.07 13.26 -1.33
CA LYS A 228 6.49 12.97 -0.01
C LYS A 228 6.99 14.00 1.01
N ALA A 229 6.11 14.94 1.35
CA ALA A 229 6.22 15.77 2.54
C ALA A 229 5.96 14.91 3.80
N PRO A 230 6.43 15.32 5.00
CA PRO A 230 6.14 14.62 6.25
C PRO A 230 4.63 14.55 6.49
N LYS A 231 4.09 13.33 6.74
CA LYS A 231 2.67 13.08 7.04
C LYS A 231 2.21 13.98 8.19
N SER A 232 1.52 15.08 7.88
CA SER A 232 0.66 15.77 8.84
C SER A 232 -0.52 14.85 9.14
N THR A 233 -0.69 14.43 10.39
CA THR A 233 -1.87 13.67 10.82
C THR A 233 -3.10 14.56 10.64
N LEU A 234 -3.87 14.33 9.57
CA LEU A 234 -5.13 15.01 9.31
C LEU A 234 -6.13 14.66 10.42
N ASP A 235 -6.80 15.66 10.99
CA ASP A 235 -7.88 15.42 11.93
C ASP A 235 -9.16 15.02 11.18
N LEU A 236 -9.37 13.71 11.05
CA LEU A 236 -10.53 13.14 10.38
C LEU A 236 -11.85 13.36 11.13
N SER A 237 -11.84 13.94 12.34
CA SER A 237 -13.07 14.31 13.08
C SER A 237 -13.70 15.60 12.56
N GLN A 238 -12.95 16.42 11.83
CA GLN A 238 -13.40 17.71 11.28
C GLN A 238 -13.79 17.58 9.80
N PRO A 239 -14.57 18.54 9.24
CA PRO A 239 -14.71 18.67 7.80
C PRO A 239 -13.36 19.02 7.17
N ILE A 240 -12.99 18.34 6.09
CA ILE A 240 -11.74 18.57 5.36
C ILE A 240 -12.07 19.22 4.03
N GLU A 241 -11.60 20.44 3.78
CA GLU A 241 -11.76 21.10 2.49
C GLU A 241 -10.77 20.52 1.48
N ILE A 242 -11.30 19.89 0.43
CA ILE A 242 -10.50 19.33 -0.68
C ILE A 242 -10.15 20.44 -1.67
N SER A 243 -11.14 21.28 -1.99
CA SER A 243 -10.99 22.44 -2.85
C SER A 243 -12.11 23.44 -2.55
N TYR A 244 -12.06 24.64 -3.13
CA TYR A 244 -13.03 25.70 -2.85
C TYR A 244 -14.49 25.22 -2.91
N GLY A 245 -15.15 25.25 -1.76
CA GLY A 245 -16.56 24.86 -1.64
C GLY A 245 -16.79 23.35 -1.83
N PHE A 246 -15.77 22.51 -1.65
CA PHE A 246 -15.85 21.06 -1.75
C PHE A 246 -15.14 20.40 -0.57
N PHE A 247 -15.92 19.70 0.24
CA PHE A 247 -15.49 19.16 1.53
C PHE A 247 -15.71 17.66 1.60
N TRP A 248 -14.74 16.95 2.14
CA TRP A 248 -14.94 15.62 2.68
C TRP A 248 -15.51 15.74 4.10
N ILE A 249 -16.59 15.00 4.34
CA ILE A 249 -17.30 14.97 5.62
C ILE A 249 -17.68 13.54 6.02
N GLY A 250 -16.91 12.54 5.57
CA GLY A 250 -17.12 11.14 5.90
C GLY A 250 -16.98 10.84 7.40
N SER A 251 -17.34 9.61 7.78
CA SER A 251 -17.24 9.13 9.16
C SER A 251 -16.27 7.95 9.19
N PRO A 252 -15.01 8.14 9.59
CA PRO A 252 -14.03 7.07 9.62
C PRO A 252 -14.34 6.10 10.77
N GLN A 253 -14.03 4.82 10.58
CA GLN A 253 -14.20 3.75 11.56
C GLN A 253 -12.84 3.10 11.83
N GLU A 254 -12.35 3.15 13.06
CA GLU A 254 -11.03 2.64 13.44
C GLU A 254 -10.88 1.13 13.16
N ASP A 255 -11.96 0.38 13.36
CA ASP A 255 -12.07 -1.06 13.13
C ASP A 255 -12.59 -1.43 11.71
N GLY A 256 -12.67 -0.44 10.81
CA GLY A 256 -13.24 -0.62 9.47
C GLY A 256 -12.21 -1.00 8.39
N LEU A 257 -12.53 -2.03 7.59
CA LEU A 257 -11.82 -2.36 6.34
C LEU A 257 -12.25 -1.46 5.15
N PHE A 258 -13.40 -0.80 5.28
CA PHE A 258 -14.00 0.05 4.25
C PHE A 258 -14.39 1.41 4.83
N GLN A 259 -13.50 2.39 4.69
CA GLN A 259 -13.79 3.76 5.14
C GLN A 259 -14.81 4.44 4.25
N LYS A 260 -15.90 4.96 4.83
CA LYS A 260 -17.02 5.54 4.08
C LYS A 260 -16.84 7.03 3.85
N ASN A 261 -17.03 7.44 2.60
CA ASN A 261 -17.02 8.83 2.20
C ASN A 261 -18.43 9.40 2.10
N ALA A 262 -18.55 10.60 2.66
CA ALA A 262 -19.61 11.54 2.35
C ALA A 262 -18.95 12.85 1.94
N TYR A 263 -19.51 13.53 0.94
CA TYR A 263 -18.96 14.80 0.45
C TYR A 263 -20.03 15.89 0.50
N LEU A 264 -19.61 17.10 0.83
CA LEU A 264 -20.41 18.30 0.71
C LEU A 264 -19.84 19.17 -0.40
N ARG A 265 -20.66 19.47 -1.42
CA ARG A 265 -20.33 20.37 -2.51
C ARG A 265 -21.25 21.59 -2.47
N ILE A 266 -20.66 22.77 -2.33
CA ILE A 266 -21.34 24.06 -2.31
C ILE A 266 -21.12 24.72 -3.66
N TYR A 267 -22.15 24.71 -4.49
CA TYR A 267 -22.16 25.46 -5.74
C TYR A 267 -22.53 26.91 -5.43
N GLU A 268 -21.70 27.85 -5.84
CA GLU A 268 -21.88 29.26 -5.55
C GLU A 268 -21.66 30.10 -6.80
N LYS A 269 -22.63 30.98 -7.08
CA LYS A 269 -22.51 32.02 -8.10
C LYS A 269 -23.34 33.23 -7.68
N ASP A 270 -22.72 34.40 -7.72
CA ASP A 270 -23.33 35.65 -7.25
C ASP A 270 -23.87 35.50 -5.81
N ASN A 271 -25.15 35.74 -5.58
CA ASN A 271 -25.80 35.57 -4.28
C ASN A 271 -26.53 34.22 -4.10
N ILE A 272 -26.31 33.25 -5.01
CA ILE A 272 -26.97 31.95 -4.99
C ILE A 272 -25.98 30.89 -4.49
N LYS A 273 -26.34 30.23 -3.39
CA LYS A 273 -25.62 29.05 -2.87
C LYS A 273 -26.52 27.82 -2.90
N VAL A 274 -25.99 26.72 -3.43
CA VAL A 274 -26.68 25.42 -3.49
C VAL A 274 -25.77 24.37 -2.86
N PRO A 275 -25.83 24.17 -1.53
CA PRO A 275 -25.14 23.08 -0.87
C PRO A 275 -25.82 21.75 -1.20
N MET A 276 -25.04 20.80 -1.71
CA MET A 276 -25.47 19.45 -2.03
C MET A 276 -24.60 18.43 -1.30
N LEU A 277 -25.25 17.45 -0.70
CA LEU A 277 -24.59 16.33 -0.05
C LEU A 277 -24.50 15.15 -1.02
N ILE A 278 -23.42 14.39 -0.97
CA ILE A 278 -23.20 13.19 -1.79
C ILE A 278 -22.84 12.05 -0.84
N ASN A 279 -23.73 11.06 -0.79
CA ASN A 279 -23.81 10.00 0.21
C ASN A 279 -24.02 10.51 1.64
N ILE A 280 -24.39 9.59 2.54
CA ILE A 280 -24.72 9.95 3.93
C ILE A 280 -24.40 8.88 4.96
N GLY A 281 -23.95 7.71 4.53
CA GLY A 281 -23.60 6.61 5.43
C GLY A 281 -24.80 6.06 6.21
N THR A 282 -24.47 5.42 7.32
CA THR A 282 -25.42 4.81 8.25
C THR A 282 -26.03 5.80 9.23
N VAL A 283 -26.96 5.30 10.05
CA VAL A 283 -27.51 6.02 11.20
C VAL A 283 -26.40 6.47 12.16
N GLN A 284 -25.39 5.64 12.38
CA GLN A 284 -24.24 5.94 13.24
C GLN A 284 -23.34 7.01 12.62
N ASP A 285 -23.02 6.84 11.32
CA ASP A 285 -22.17 7.79 10.58
C ASP A 285 -22.80 9.19 10.53
N TYR A 286 -24.13 9.26 10.43
CA TYR A 286 -24.86 10.52 10.31
C TYR A 286 -24.64 11.48 11.49
N VAL A 287 -24.35 10.98 12.69
CA VAL A 287 -24.08 11.85 13.86
C VAL A 287 -22.86 12.74 13.61
N LEU A 288 -21.76 12.15 13.14
CA LEU A 288 -20.54 12.88 12.83
C LEU A 288 -20.69 13.70 11.55
N ILE A 289 -21.30 13.13 10.50
CA ILE A 289 -21.58 13.83 9.24
C ILE A 289 -22.40 15.10 9.50
N ARG A 290 -23.44 15.01 10.35
CA ARG A 290 -24.26 16.16 10.74
C ARG A 290 -23.43 17.24 11.43
N SER A 291 -22.58 16.87 12.37
CA SER A 291 -21.71 17.83 13.06
C SER A 291 -20.81 18.56 12.06
N LYS A 292 -20.15 17.83 11.15
CA LYS A 292 -19.32 18.41 10.09
C LYS A 292 -20.11 19.29 9.13
N LEU A 293 -21.33 18.91 8.76
CA LEU A 293 -22.24 19.73 7.94
C LEU A 293 -22.55 21.06 8.64
N GLU A 294 -22.96 21.02 9.92
CA GLU A 294 -23.31 22.21 10.69
C GLU A 294 -22.11 23.16 10.85
N GLN A 295 -20.88 22.64 10.94
CA GLN A 295 -19.67 23.46 10.96
C GLN A 295 -19.45 24.24 9.64
N VAL A 296 -19.76 23.63 8.49
CA VAL A 296 -19.52 24.26 7.18
C VAL A 296 -20.69 25.14 6.72
N VAL A 297 -21.93 24.69 6.87
CA VAL A 297 -23.13 25.37 6.35
C VAL A 297 -24.02 25.98 7.44
N GLY A 298 -23.63 25.90 8.71
CA GLY A 298 -24.34 26.44 9.87
C GLY A 298 -25.54 25.60 10.32
N THR A 299 -26.38 25.15 9.38
CA THR A 299 -27.54 24.29 9.66
C THR A 299 -27.75 23.26 8.56
N VAL A 300 -28.16 22.04 8.95
CA VAL A 300 -28.49 20.96 8.01
C VAL A 300 -29.59 21.39 7.02
N GLU A 301 -30.50 22.29 7.42
CA GLU A 301 -31.57 22.82 6.56
C GLU A 301 -31.05 23.63 5.36
N ALA A 302 -29.80 24.09 5.40
CA ALA A 302 -29.17 24.80 4.29
C ALA A 302 -28.94 23.88 3.07
N VAL A 303 -28.75 22.58 3.31
CA VAL A 303 -28.54 21.57 2.27
C VAL A 303 -29.81 21.40 1.43
N LYS A 304 -29.70 21.55 0.11
CA LYS A 304 -30.84 21.54 -0.81
C LYS A 304 -31.20 20.15 -1.31
N ALA A 305 -30.20 19.31 -1.46
CA ALA A 305 -30.39 17.94 -1.92
C ALA A 305 -29.26 17.04 -1.43
N VAL A 306 -29.56 15.76 -1.39
CA VAL A 306 -28.59 14.69 -1.17
C VAL A 306 -28.64 13.71 -2.34
N VAL A 307 -27.48 13.41 -2.93
CA VAL A 307 -27.31 12.37 -3.93
C VAL A 307 -26.99 11.06 -3.20
N VAL A 308 -27.77 10.02 -3.44
CA VAL A 308 -27.56 8.69 -2.84
C VAL A 308 -27.16 7.72 -3.95
N LEU A 309 -25.91 7.27 -3.91
CA LEU A 309 -25.28 6.47 -4.97
C LEU A 309 -25.41 4.95 -4.76
N SER A 310 -25.80 4.51 -3.56
CA SER A 310 -25.98 3.11 -3.20
C SER A 310 -27.28 2.87 -2.44
N SER A 311 -27.86 1.67 -2.56
CA SER A 311 -29.05 1.26 -1.81
C SER A 311 -28.78 0.36 -0.59
N GLY A 312 -27.51 0.07 -0.27
CA GLY A 312 -27.13 -0.71 0.90
C GLY A 312 -27.61 -0.09 2.21
N VAL A 313 -28.06 -0.91 3.17
CA VAL A 313 -28.48 -0.44 4.50
C VAL A 313 -27.27 0.14 5.26
N ASP A 314 -26.12 -0.51 5.08
CA ASP A 314 -24.79 -0.14 5.53
C ASP A 314 -24.24 1.13 4.83
N ASP A 315 -24.89 1.58 3.77
CA ASP A 315 -24.43 2.69 2.92
C ASP A 315 -25.26 3.97 3.08
N CYS A 316 -26.57 3.83 3.31
CA CYS A 316 -27.48 4.97 3.21
C CYS A 316 -28.56 5.04 4.29
N SER A 317 -28.57 4.18 5.31
CA SER A 317 -29.62 4.22 6.36
C SER A 317 -29.69 5.55 7.12
N GLY A 318 -28.60 6.34 7.16
CA GLY A 318 -28.57 7.68 7.76
C GLY A 318 -29.49 8.69 7.08
N ILE A 319 -29.95 8.40 5.86
CA ILE A 319 -30.85 9.26 5.08
C ILE A 319 -32.15 9.59 5.81
N VAL A 320 -32.68 8.66 6.61
CA VAL A 320 -33.94 8.85 7.34
C VAL A 320 -33.77 9.99 8.35
N ASN A 321 -32.68 9.95 9.13
CA ASN A 321 -32.37 10.96 10.14
C ASN A 321 -32.08 12.33 9.51
N PHE A 322 -31.43 12.34 8.34
CA PHE A 322 -31.21 13.55 7.57
C PHE A 322 -32.51 14.20 7.11
N LEU A 323 -33.43 13.43 6.52
CA LEU A 323 -34.71 13.99 6.06
C LEU A 323 -35.63 14.41 7.21
N GLN A 324 -35.49 13.80 8.38
CA GLN A 324 -36.13 14.27 9.62
C GLN A 324 -35.57 15.63 10.06
N SER A 325 -34.25 15.80 9.98
CA SER A 325 -33.54 17.04 10.34
C SER A 325 -33.66 18.14 9.28
N ASN A 326 -33.95 17.79 8.03
CA ASN A 326 -34.12 18.71 6.92
C ASN A 326 -35.37 18.34 6.11
N GLN A 327 -36.46 19.04 6.39
CA GLN A 327 -37.77 18.78 5.77
C GLN A 327 -37.90 19.32 4.33
N LYS A 328 -36.91 20.04 3.82
CA LYS A 328 -36.94 20.69 2.50
C LYS A 328 -36.05 20.02 1.46
N ALA A 329 -35.06 19.23 1.88
CA ALA A 329 -34.11 18.59 0.97
C ALA A 329 -34.76 17.51 0.09
N PHE A 330 -34.30 17.38 -1.15
CA PHE A 330 -34.66 16.25 -2.02
C PHE A 330 -33.57 15.18 -2.02
N VAL A 331 -33.97 13.93 -2.22
CA VAL A 331 -33.06 12.81 -2.48
C VAL A 331 -32.97 12.62 -3.99
N ILE A 332 -31.76 12.60 -4.54
CA ILE A 332 -31.51 12.36 -5.95
C ILE A 332 -30.81 11.00 -6.08
N THR A 333 -31.37 10.10 -6.89
CA THR A 333 -30.82 8.74 -7.05
C THR A 333 -31.33 8.08 -8.35
N SER A 334 -31.03 6.81 -8.59
CA SER A 334 -31.60 6.04 -9.70
C SER A 334 -33.01 5.53 -9.36
N LEU A 335 -33.81 5.21 -10.38
CA LEU A 335 -35.13 4.63 -10.16
C LEU A 335 -35.06 3.30 -9.37
N SER A 336 -34.02 2.50 -9.60
CA SER A 336 -33.84 1.22 -8.91
C SER A 336 -33.52 1.43 -7.42
N ILE A 337 -32.65 2.37 -7.08
CA ILE A 337 -32.32 2.70 -5.68
C ILE A 337 -33.51 3.37 -5.00
N ALA A 338 -34.23 4.26 -5.70
CA ALA A 338 -35.44 4.91 -5.20
C ALA A 338 -36.48 3.90 -4.69
N GLN A 339 -36.66 2.78 -5.38
CA GLN A 339 -37.59 1.73 -4.94
C GLN A 339 -37.19 1.13 -3.59
N ARG A 340 -35.90 0.92 -3.34
CA ARG A 340 -35.39 0.44 -2.04
C ARG A 340 -35.48 1.51 -0.96
N LEU A 341 -35.16 2.76 -1.28
CA LEU A 341 -35.30 3.88 -0.36
C LEU A 341 -36.75 4.08 0.13
N ARG A 342 -37.75 3.81 -0.72
CA ARG A 342 -39.15 3.79 -0.28
C ARG A 342 -39.43 2.72 0.77
N ALA A 343 -38.78 1.56 0.69
CA ALA A 343 -38.92 0.51 1.70
C ALA A 343 -38.33 0.94 3.06
N PHE A 344 -37.38 1.89 3.07
CA PHE A 344 -36.91 2.57 4.30
C PHE A 344 -37.86 3.66 4.81
N GLY A 345 -39.04 3.82 4.21
CA GLY A 345 -40.04 4.82 4.62
C GLY A 345 -39.81 6.21 4.03
N ILE A 346 -38.91 6.38 3.05
CA ILE A 346 -38.69 7.69 2.42
C ILE A 346 -39.87 8.02 1.48
N PRO A 347 -40.55 9.16 1.65
CA PRO A 347 -41.67 9.54 0.80
C PRO A 347 -41.26 9.72 -0.66
N GLN A 348 -42.01 9.14 -1.60
CA GLN A 348 -41.75 9.27 -3.05
C GLN A 348 -41.66 10.73 -3.50
N ALA A 349 -42.46 11.63 -2.91
CA ALA A 349 -42.44 13.06 -3.23
C ALA A 349 -41.09 13.74 -2.93
N ARG A 350 -40.29 13.18 -2.03
CA ARG A 350 -38.95 13.65 -1.66
C ARG A 350 -37.86 13.04 -2.56
N ILE A 351 -38.17 12.04 -3.37
CA ILE A 351 -37.20 11.35 -4.23
C ILE A 351 -37.32 11.85 -5.68
N LYS A 352 -36.18 12.19 -6.29
CA LYS A 352 -36.02 12.52 -7.70
C LYS A 352 -35.12 11.48 -8.35
N ALA A 353 -35.71 10.64 -9.18
CA ALA A 353 -34.94 9.68 -9.98
C ALA A 353 -34.24 10.44 -11.12
N PHE A 354 -32.93 10.26 -11.30
CA PHE A 354 -32.17 11.03 -12.29
C PHE A 354 -32.62 10.74 -13.74
N GLU A 355 -33.24 9.58 -13.97
CA GLU A 355 -33.83 9.20 -15.25
C GLU A 355 -34.97 10.14 -15.66
N THR A 356 -35.55 10.88 -14.72
CA THR A 356 -36.57 11.91 -15.00
C THR A 356 -35.98 13.24 -15.47
N PHE A 357 -34.67 13.43 -15.35
CA PHE A 357 -34.02 14.65 -15.81
C PHE A 357 -33.76 14.60 -17.32
N PRO A 358 -34.01 15.70 -18.06
CA PRO A 358 -33.70 15.77 -19.48
C PRO A 358 -32.23 15.42 -19.75
N ASN A 359 -31.99 14.49 -20.66
CA ASN A 359 -30.65 13.99 -21.01
C ASN A 359 -29.83 13.50 -19.80
N LYS A 360 -30.49 13.10 -18.70
CA LYS A 360 -29.82 12.73 -17.43
C LYS A 360 -28.88 13.83 -16.92
N ARG A 361 -29.28 15.10 -17.05
CA ARG A 361 -28.52 16.26 -16.56
C ARG A 361 -29.37 17.11 -15.62
N LEU A 362 -28.81 17.45 -14.47
CA LEU A 362 -29.36 18.44 -13.55
C LEU A 362 -28.58 19.73 -13.71
N ARG A 363 -29.28 20.79 -14.14
CA ARG A 363 -28.73 22.15 -14.20
C ARG A 363 -29.11 22.90 -12.93
N LEU A 364 -28.12 23.40 -12.21
CA LEU A 364 -28.32 24.17 -11.00
C LEU A 364 -28.58 25.64 -11.33
N ALA A 365 -29.15 26.38 -10.37
CA ALA A 365 -29.40 27.81 -10.52
C ALA A 365 -28.10 28.63 -10.65
N THR A 366 -26.97 28.08 -10.20
CA THR A 366 -25.62 28.63 -10.38
C THR A 366 -25.09 28.45 -11.81
N GLY A 367 -25.75 27.63 -12.64
CA GLY A 367 -25.32 27.28 -13.99
C GLY A 367 -24.47 26.02 -14.06
N ASP A 368 -24.01 25.49 -12.92
CA ASP A 368 -23.31 24.21 -12.86
C ASP A 368 -24.20 23.06 -13.33
N VAL A 369 -23.57 22.04 -13.93
CA VAL A 369 -24.26 20.90 -14.53
C VAL A 369 -23.73 19.61 -13.95
N LEU A 370 -24.65 18.82 -13.39
CA LEU A 370 -24.40 17.46 -12.92
C LEU A 370 -24.98 16.48 -13.92
N ARG A 371 -24.14 15.64 -14.49
CA ARG A 371 -24.55 14.59 -15.41
C ARG A 371 -24.50 13.23 -14.74
N PHE A 372 -25.56 12.46 -14.92
CA PHE A 372 -25.70 11.13 -14.31
C PHE A 372 -25.35 10.05 -15.34
N LEU A 373 -24.33 9.24 -15.02
CA LEU A 373 -23.86 8.13 -15.84
C LEU A 373 -24.42 6.83 -15.27
N SER A 374 -25.17 6.07 -16.08
CA SER A 374 -25.75 4.79 -15.63
C SER A 374 -24.70 3.69 -15.70
N LEU A 375 -24.41 3.04 -14.58
CA LEU A 375 -23.36 2.01 -14.44
C LEU A 375 -23.97 0.70 -13.91
N PRO A 376 -24.99 0.14 -14.58
CA PRO A 376 -25.77 -0.95 -14.01
C PRO A 376 -24.88 -2.15 -13.65
N PHE A 377 -25.12 -2.73 -12.47
CA PHE A 377 -24.39 -3.86 -11.91
C PHE A 377 -22.94 -3.57 -11.51
N LEU A 378 -22.60 -2.31 -11.20
CA LEU A 378 -21.30 -1.92 -10.64
C LEU A 378 -21.38 -1.38 -9.20
N PRO A 379 -21.64 -2.22 -8.17
CA PRO A 379 -21.96 -3.66 -8.24
C PRO A 379 -23.48 -3.92 -8.29
N GLU A 380 -24.33 -2.94 -7.97
CA GLU A 380 -25.78 -3.14 -7.92
C GLU A 380 -26.48 -2.70 -9.21
N ARG A 381 -27.65 -3.29 -9.49
CA ARG A 381 -28.49 -2.99 -10.67
C ARG A 381 -28.71 -1.49 -10.89
N GLY A 382 -28.88 -0.75 -9.80
CA GLY A 382 -29.17 0.68 -9.80
C GLY A 382 -27.95 1.60 -9.78
N SER A 383 -26.73 1.06 -9.85
CA SER A 383 -25.51 1.85 -9.70
C SER A 383 -25.37 2.91 -10.80
N PHE A 384 -24.87 4.06 -10.41
CA PHE A 384 -24.65 5.20 -11.29
C PHE A 384 -23.53 6.08 -10.71
N ALA A 385 -22.95 6.91 -11.56
CA ALA A 385 -22.01 7.94 -11.17
C ALA A 385 -22.55 9.34 -11.48
N VAL A 386 -22.01 10.35 -10.80
CA VAL A 386 -22.30 11.75 -11.07
C VAL A 386 -21.03 12.45 -11.51
N LEU A 387 -21.04 12.99 -12.72
CA LEU A 387 -19.99 13.84 -13.26
C LEU A 387 -20.39 15.31 -13.09
N GLU A 388 -19.58 16.07 -12.35
CA GLU A 388 -19.62 17.53 -12.34
C GLU A 388 -18.90 18.05 -13.58
N GLU A 389 -19.65 18.55 -14.58
CA GLU A 389 -19.09 18.84 -15.91
C GLU A 389 -18.05 19.98 -15.90
N SER A 390 -18.12 20.90 -14.92
CA SER A 390 -17.20 22.03 -14.81
C SER A 390 -15.83 21.66 -14.23
N THR A 391 -15.78 20.69 -13.32
CA THR A 391 -14.57 20.31 -12.58
C THR A 391 -14.01 18.97 -13.02
N GLY A 392 -14.77 18.14 -13.75
CA GLY A 392 -14.40 16.77 -14.07
C GLY A 392 -14.40 15.83 -12.85
N PHE A 393 -15.04 16.22 -11.74
CA PHE A 393 -15.19 15.34 -10.58
C PHE A 393 -16.24 14.27 -10.83
N LEU A 394 -15.85 13.01 -10.67
CA LEU A 394 -16.70 11.85 -10.87
C LEU A 394 -16.96 11.13 -9.54
N PHE A 395 -18.19 11.26 -9.02
CA PHE A 395 -18.64 10.54 -7.84
C PHE A 395 -19.19 9.17 -8.25
N THR A 396 -18.56 8.08 -7.85
CA THR A 396 -18.78 6.75 -8.45
C THR A 396 -19.59 5.76 -7.62
N GLY A 397 -20.01 6.12 -6.41
CA GLY A 397 -20.66 5.16 -5.53
C GLY A 397 -19.68 4.05 -5.16
N ARG A 398 -20.13 2.78 -5.12
CA ARG A 398 -19.25 1.63 -4.88
C ARG A 398 -18.35 1.28 -6.07
N PHE A 399 -18.62 1.79 -7.26
CA PHE A 399 -17.72 1.58 -8.40
C PHE A 399 -16.40 2.32 -8.13
N LEU A 400 -15.27 1.63 -8.33
CA LEU A 400 -13.91 2.15 -8.08
C LEU A 400 -13.65 2.58 -6.63
N SER A 401 -14.42 2.03 -5.69
CA SER A 401 -14.06 2.00 -4.28
C SER A 401 -12.79 1.17 -4.05
N SER A 402 -12.19 1.28 -2.86
CA SER A 402 -10.97 0.55 -2.49
C SER A 402 -11.04 -0.09 -1.11
N LEU A 403 -10.17 -1.06 -0.85
CA LEU A 403 -9.83 -1.49 0.51
C LEU A 403 -9.07 -0.36 1.22
N CYS A 404 -9.55 0.08 2.37
CA CYS A 404 -8.95 1.20 3.08
C CYS A 404 -9.18 1.02 4.57
N THR A 405 -8.10 0.88 5.34
CA THR A 405 -8.19 0.94 6.80
C THR A 405 -8.28 2.39 7.26
N TYR A 406 -8.45 2.59 8.56
CA TYR A 406 -8.43 3.92 9.16
C TYR A 406 -7.08 4.64 8.92
N GLU A 407 -5.96 3.92 9.07
CA GLU A 407 -4.61 4.44 8.92
C GLU A 407 -4.26 4.80 7.47
N ASP A 408 -4.93 4.15 6.52
CA ASP A 408 -4.76 4.40 5.09
C ASP A 408 -5.56 5.62 4.60
N LEU A 409 -6.59 6.05 5.34
CA LEU A 409 -7.53 7.06 4.88
C LEU A 409 -6.87 8.45 4.83
N ASN A 410 -6.73 8.97 3.62
CA ASN A 410 -6.31 10.33 3.35
C ASN A 410 -7.16 10.95 2.22
N PRO A 411 -8.18 11.75 2.57
CA PRO A 411 -9.05 12.40 1.60
C PRO A 411 -8.35 13.45 0.72
N LEU A 412 -7.11 13.86 1.01
CA LEU A 412 -6.38 14.88 0.25
C LEU A 412 -5.34 14.28 -0.71
N GLU A 413 -4.65 13.23 -0.28
CA GLU A 413 -3.54 12.64 -1.05
C GLU A 413 -3.98 11.46 -1.93
N GLY A 414 -5.10 10.81 -1.60
CA GLY A 414 -5.61 9.67 -2.33
C GLY A 414 -5.03 8.32 -1.89
N GLY A 415 -5.43 7.25 -2.58
CA GLY A 415 -5.14 5.86 -2.17
C GLY A 415 -4.27 5.05 -3.12
N ASP A 416 -3.99 3.82 -2.69
CA ASP A 416 -3.31 2.81 -3.50
C ASP A 416 -4.26 2.28 -4.60
N MET A 417 -3.76 2.26 -5.84
CA MET A 417 -4.51 1.77 -6.99
C MET A 417 -4.77 0.26 -6.89
N GLU A 418 -3.85 -0.49 -6.28
CA GLU A 418 -4.01 -1.92 -6.10
C GLU A 418 -5.24 -2.25 -5.25
N ASP A 419 -5.53 -1.46 -4.22
CA ASP A 419 -6.71 -1.64 -3.38
C ASP A 419 -8.02 -1.40 -4.15
N VAL A 420 -7.99 -0.56 -5.18
CA VAL A 420 -9.13 -0.32 -6.09
C VAL A 420 -9.36 -1.53 -6.99
N LEU A 421 -8.28 -2.11 -7.53
CA LEU A 421 -8.35 -3.28 -8.40
C LEU A 421 -8.88 -4.49 -7.64
N ILE A 422 -8.35 -4.73 -6.44
CA ILE A 422 -8.80 -5.82 -5.56
C ILE A 422 -10.26 -5.60 -5.18
N TYR A 423 -10.65 -4.41 -4.73
CA TYR A 423 -12.05 -4.14 -4.43
C TYR A 423 -12.95 -4.43 -5.64
N THR A 424 -12.53 -3.97 -6.83
CA THR A 424 -13.30 -4.17 -8.06
C THR A 424 -13.47 -5.66 -8.37
N SER A 425 -12.42 -6.49 -8.24
CA SER A 425 -12.52 -7.93 -8.50
C SER A 425 -13.46 -8.66 -7.53
N LEU A 426 -13.62 -8.14 -6.31
CA LEU A 426 -14.46 -8.76 -5.29
C LEU A 426 -15.96 -8.46 -5.47
N PHE A 427 -16.28 -7.25 -5.90
CA PHE A 427 -17.67 -6.77 -5.91
C PHE A 427 -18.30 -6.71 -7.29
N ILE A 428 -17.51 -6.66 -8.37
CA ILE A 428 -18.05 -6.55 -9.72
C ILE A 428 -18.37 -7.95 -10.29
N PRO A 429 -19.59 -8.18 -10.80
CA PRO A 429 -20.05 -9.52 -11.14
C PRO A 429 -19.43 -10.13 -12.40
N SER A 430 -19.00 -9.32 -13.38
CA SER A 430 -18.41 -9.84 -14.61
C SER A 430 -17.61 -8.80 -15.41
N GLN A 431 -16.60 -9.28 -16.15
CA GLN A 431 -15.73 -8.45 -16.97
C GLN A 431 -16.51 -7.74 -18.07
N ASP A 432 -17.51 -8.41 -18.65
CA ASP A 432 -18.38 -7.83 -19.67
C ASP A 432 -19.15 -6.61 -19.16
N THR A 433 -19.65 -6.68 -17.91
CA THR A 433 -20.36 -5.58 -17.27
C THR A 433 -19.43 -4.40 -17.02
N LEU A 434 -18.23 -4.70 -16.55
CA LEU A 434 -17.17 -3.72 -16.30
C LEU A 434 -16.78 -3.00 -17.61
N ASN A 435 -16.41 -3.74 -18.65
CA ASN A 435 -15.94 -3.20 -19.93
C ASN A 435 -16.99 -2.30 -20.60
N ARG A 436 -18.27 -2.67 -20.54
CA ARG A 436 -19.36 -1.82 -21.06
C ARG A 436 -19.46 -0.47 -20.36
N SER A 437 -19.21 -0.46 -19.06
CA SER A 437 -19.29 0.74 -18.23
C SER A 437 -18.01 1.58 -18.34
N LEU A 438 -16.83 0.95 -18.35
CA LEU A 438 -15.56 1.61 -18.63
C LEU A 438 -15.59 2.29 -20.00
N GLY A 439 -16.11 1.63 -21.04
CA GLY A 439 -16.28 2.24 -22.37
C GLY A 439 -17.25 3.45 -22.43
N GLN A 440 -18.05 3.68 -21.38
CA GLN A 440 -18.82 4.92 -21.21
C GLN A 440 -18.02 5.96 -20.44
N VAL A 441 -17.46 5.58 -19.30
CA VAL A 441 -16.75 6.47 -18.37
C VAL A 441 -15.44 6.99 -18.98
N ASN A 442 -14.71 6.17 -19.72
CA ASN A 442 -13.43 6.50 -20.36
C ASN A 442 -13.56 7.53 -21.50
N LYS A 443 -14.79 7.80 -21.97
CA LYS A 443 -15.07 8.87 -22.96
C LYS A 443 -15.18 10.25 -22.32
N GLU A 444 -15.26 10.31 -21.00
CA GLU A 444 -15.51 11.53 -20.26
C GLU A 444 -14.21 12.19 -19.82
N GLU A 445 -14.21 13.51 -19.71
CA GLU A 445 -13.10 14.23 -19.11
C GLU A 445 -13.20 14.16 -17.59
N ILE A 446 -12.46 13.23 -16.99
CA ILE A 446 -12.43 13.00 -15.55
C ILE A 446 -11.11 13.53 -14.99
N ASN A 447 -11.22 14.41 -14.00
CA ASN A 447 -10.08 14.98 -13.28
C ASN A 447 -9.85 14.25 -11.96
N ALA A 448 -10.91 13.79 -11.30
CA ALA A 448 -10.82 13.03 -10.06
C ALA A 448 -11.95 12.00 -9.95
N ILE A 449 -11.65 10.85 -9.35
CA ILE A 449 -12.65 9.87 -8.93
C ILE A 449 -12.86 9.99 -7.42
N LEU A 450 -14.11 10.07 -7.02
CA LEU A 450 -14.55 10.31 -5.66
C LEU A 450 -15.44 9.12 -5.24
N PRO A 451 -14.85 8.02 -4.76
CA PRO A 451 -15.58 6.81 -4.47
C PRO A 451 -16.39 6.93 -3.18
N MET A 452 -17.33 6.01 -3.00
CA MET A 452 -18.09 5.87 -1.76
C MET A 452 -17.25 5.27 -0.64
N LEU A 453 -16.33 4.35 -0.95
CA LEU A 453 -15.46 3.71 0.02
C LEU A 453 -13.99 3.90 -0.36
N GLY A 454 -13.15 4.15 0.63
CA GLY A 454 -11.71 4.31 0.46
C GLY A 454 -11.27 5.72 0.06
N ASN A 455 -10.12 5.85 -0.57
CA ASN A 455 -9.55 7.16 -0.86
C ASN A 455 -9.94 7.69 -2.25
N PRO A 456 -10.06 9.02 -2.42
CA PRO A 456 -10.13 9.65 -3.73
C PRO A 456 -8.95 9.32 -4.65
N ILE A 457 -9.14 9.53 -5.95
CA ILE A 457 -8.07 9.43 -6.97
C ILE A 457 -8.01 10.75 -7.74
N TYR A 458 -6.96 11.54 -7.55
CA TYR A 458 -6.84 12.92 -8.09
C TYR A 458 -6.03 13.05 -9.38
N SER A 459 -5.42 11.96 -9.88
CA SER A 459 -4.53 12.01 -11.04
C SER A 459 -5.17 11.38 -12.27
N LYS A 460 -5.26 12.15 -13.37
CA LYS A 460 -5.68 11.64 -14.70
C LYS A 460 -4.84 10.44 -15.14
N GLY A 461 -3.55 10.43 -14.84
CA GLY A 461 -2.64 9.33 -15.14
C GLY A 461 -3.03 8.06 -14.39
N LYS A 462 -3.18 8.16 -13.06
CA LYS A 462 -3.63 7.05 -12.19
C LYS A 462 -5.01 6.53 -12.60
N ILE A 463 -5.94 7.43 -12.96
CA ILE A 463 -7.28 7.04 -13.44
C ILE A 463 -7.20 6.20 -14.72
N ARG A 464 -6.40 6.64 -15.71
CA ARG A 464 -6.19 5.89 -16.96
C ARG A 464 -5.55 4.54 -16.69
N GLU A 465 -4.51 4.50 -15.86
CA GLU A 465 -3.85 3.25 -15.50
C GLU A 465 -4.81 2.26 -14.84
N ILE A 466 -5.66 2.73 -13.92
CA ILE A 466 -6.71 1.90 -13.32
C ILE A 466 -7.66 1.37 -14.41
N PHE A 467 -8.13 2.22 -15.32
CA PHE A 467 -9.02 1.79 -16.40
C PHE A 467 -8.37 0.76 -17.31
N ASP A 468 -7.13 0.99 -17.74
CA ASP A 468 -6.38 0.08 -18.61
C ASP A 468 -6.18 -1.29 -17.93
N ARG A 469 -5.83 -1.31 -16.64
CA ARG A 469 -5.70 -2.55 -15.87
C ARG A 469 -7.05 -3.26 -15.70
N LEU A 470 -8.11 -2.51 -15.41
CA LEU A 470 -9.45 -3.08 -15.27
C LEU A 470 -10.00 -3.62 -16.60
N GLU A 471 -9.67 -3.01 -17.74
CA GLU A 471 -10.03 -3.53 -19.07
C GLU A 471 -9.29 -4.83 -19.40
N SER A 472 -8.08 -5.01 -18.86
CA SER A 472 -7.26 -6.22 -19.07
C SER A 472 -7.74 -7.47 -18.31
N GLY A 473 -8.46 -7.30 -17.20
CA GLY A 473 -9.01 -8.41 -16.40
C GLY A 473 -9.10 -8.11 -14.90
N PHE A 474 -9.94 -8.87 -14.17
CA PHE A 474 -10.10 -8.71 -12.72
C PHE A 474 -8.94 -9.23 -11.88
N LEU A 475 -8.35 -10.37 -12.28
CA LEU A 475 -7.31 -11.03 -11.51
C LEU A 475 -5.94 -10.65 -12.04
N ALA A 476 -4.99 -10.48 -11.13
CA ALA A 476 -3.58 -10.23 -11.46
C ALA A 476 -2.93 -11.43 -12.18
N VAL A 477 -3.45 -12.63 -11.95
CA VAL A 477 -3.01 -13.91 -12.54
C VAL A 477 -4.24 -14.78 -12.89
N PRO A 478 -4.12 -15.81 -13.73
CA PRO A 478 -5.23 -16.73 -14.01
C PRO A 478 -5.82 -17.32 -12.73
N GLU A 479 -7.13 -17.54 -12.73
CA GLU A 479 -7.85 -18.10 -11.58
C GLU A 479 -7.29 -19.47 -11.19
N VAL A 480 -6.86 -19.61 -9.94
CA VAL A 480 -6.35 -20.87 -9.39
C VAL A 480 -7.49 -21.63 -8.74
N ARG A 481 -7.75 -22.84 -9.24
CA ARG A 481 -8.72 -23.80 -8.67
C ARG A 481 -8.08 -25.09 -8.15
N ASP A 482 -6.75 -25.15 -8.17
CA ASP A 482 -6.03 -26.30 -7.65
C ASP A 482 -6.15 -26.33 -6.12
N SER A 483 -6.76 -27.40 -5.59
CA SER A 483 -7.01 -27.54 -4.16
C SER A 483 -5.74 -27.58 -3.32
N GLN A 484 -4.63 -28.07 -3.87
CA GLN A 484 -3.35 -28.08 -3.16
C GLN A 484 -2.79 -26.66 -3.03
N VAL A 485 -2.81 -25.88 -4.11
CA VAL A 485 -2.35 -24.48 -4.09
C VAL A 485 -3.22 -23.62 -3.17
N LEU A 486 -4.54 -23.87 -3.16
CA LEU A 486 -5.47 -23.22 -2.23
C LEU A 486 -5.10 -23.50 -0.77
N LEU A 487 -4.86 -24.78 -0.41
CA LEU A 487 -4.49 -25.18 0.95
C LEU A 487 -3.11 -24.64 1.36
N GLU A 488 -2.12 -24.66 0.46
CA GLU A 488 -0.80 -24.08 0.70
C GLU A 488 -0.89 -22.57 0.98
N THR A 489 -1.70 -21.85 0.19
CA THR A 489 -1.92 -20.41 0.40
C THR A 489 -2.65 -20.14 1.72
N CYS A 490 -3.66 -20.95 2.07
CA CYS A 490 -4.34 -20.84 3.36
C CYS A 490 -3.38 -21.09 4.53
N ASN A 491 -2.50 -22.10 4.42
CA ASN A 491 -1.50 -22.40 5.44
C ASN A 491 -0.44 -21.29 5.58
N SER A 492 -0.08 -20.61 4.48
CA SER A 492 0.75 -19.41 4.52
C SER A 492 0.11 -18.29 5.34
N ILE A 493 -1.20 -18.05 5.16
CA ILE A 493 -1.96 -17.10 5.99
C ILE A 493 -1.99 -17.52 7.45
N LEU A 494 -2.21 -18.80 7.76
CA LEU A 494 -2.18 -19.27 9.15
C LEU A 494 -0.82 -19.07 9.81
N SER A 495 0.28 -19.28 9.08
CA SER A 495 1.63 -18.97 9.57
C SER A 495 1.77 -17.47 9.84
N TYR A 496 1.32 -16.62 8.91
CA TYR A 496 1.34 -15.18 9.11
C TYR A 496 0.53 -14.76 10.35
N LEU A 497 -0.66 -15.32 10.57
CA LEU A 497 -1.47 -15.03 11.74
C LEU A 497 -0.80 -15.49 13.04
N ARG A 498 -0.18 -16.67 13.06
CA ARG A 498 0.58 -17.16 14.21
C ARG A 498 1.67 -16.17 14.63
N ASP A 499 2.36 -15.59 13.65
CA ASP A 499 3.50 -14.73 13.89
C ASP A 499 3.10 -13.28 14.26
N ASN A 500 1.82 -12.90 14.05
CA ASN A 500 1.33 -11.52 14.25
C ASN A 500 0.18 -11.39 15.28
N LEU A 501 -0.39 -12.48 15.76
CA LEU A 501 -1.42 -12.48 16.80
C LEU A 501 -0.86 -12.95 18.14
N GLU A 502 -1.52 -12.57 19.23
CA GLU A 502 -1.21 -13.13 20.54
C GLU A 502 -1.51 -14.64 20.55
N THR A 503 -0.70 -15.42 21.29
CA THR A 503 -0.81 -16.89 21.29
C THR A 503 -2.22 -17.37 21.63
N GLN A 504 -2.88 -16.73 22.60
CA GLN A 504 -4.25 -17.11 22.99
C GLN A 504 -5.28 -16.80 21.89
N GLU A 505 -5.14 -15.64 21.24
CA GLU A 505 -6.02 -15.22 20.14
C GLU A 505 -5.89 -16.17 18.95
N PHE A 506 -4.66 -16.52 18.59
CA PHE A 506 -4.38 -17.48 17.51
C PHE A 506 -4.93 -18.88 17.82
N GLN A 507 -4.76 -19.39 19.04
CA GLN A 507 -5.31 -20.69 19.43
C GLN A 507 -6.84 -20.70 19.38
N ASN A 508 -7.50 -19.64 19.87
CA ASN A 508 -8.95 -19.49 19.77
C ASN A 508 -9.44 -19.42 18.31
N PHE A 509 -8.66 -18.80 17.42
CA PHE A 509 -8.93 -18.78 15.98
C PHE A 509 -8.83 -20.18 15.37
N LEU A 510 -7.77 -20.92 15.69
CA LEU A 510 -7.57 -22.29 15.20
C LEU A 510 -8.61 -23.28 15.70
N GLU A 511 -9.06 -23.15 16.96
CA GLU A 511 -10.11 -24.01 17.51
C GLU A 511 -11.41 -23.87 16.73
N GLU A 512 -11.80 -22.64 16.37
CA GLU A 512 -13.00 -22.40 15.57
C GLU A 512 -12.83 -22.85 14.12
N LEU A 513 -11.66 -22.58 13.52
CA LEU A 513 -11.33 -23.05 12.18
C LEU A 513 -11.35 -24.59 12.09
N GLY A 514 -10.86 -25.27 13.13
CA GLY A 514 -10.84 -26.74 13.25
C GLY A 514 -12.21 -27.41 13.30
N SER A 515 -13.29 -26.63 13.48
CA SER A 515 -14.65 -27.17 13.32
C SER A 515 -15.02 -27.47 11.85
N PHE A 516 -14.26 -26.92 10.90
CA PHE A 516 -14.48 -27.07 9.45
C PHE A 516 -13.40 -27.88 8.74
N MET A 517 -12.34 -28.29 9.43
CA MET A 517 -11.20 -29.00 8.84
C MET A 517 -10.38 -29.75 9.88
N TYR A 518 -9.71 -30.81 9.45
CA TYR A 518 -8.70 -31.50 10.22
C TYR A 518 -7.39 -30.70 10.21
N MET A 519 -6.88 -30.42 11.41
CA MET A 519 -5.69 -29.62 11.66
C MET A 519 -4.60 -30.46 12.33
N GLU A 520 -3.37 -30.34 11.85
CA GLU A 520 -2.16 -30.93 12.46
C GLU A 520 -1.05 -29.88 12.49
N ASP A 521 -0.36 -29.71 13.62
CA ASP A 521 0.72 -28.73 13.80
C ASP A 521 0.38 -27.30 13.30
N ASN A 522 -0.84 -26.82 13.60
CA ASN A 522 -1.39 -25.53 13.16
C ASN A 522 -1.54 -25.38 11.64
N LYS A 523 -1.59 -26.49 10.88
CA LYS A 523 -1.82 -26.51 9.44
C LYS A 523 -3.10 -27.24 9.10
N ILE A 524 -3.74 -26.79 8.03
CA ILE A 524 -4.86 -27.47 7.38
C ILE A 524 -4.30 -28.69 6.66
N VAL A 525 -4.75 -29.86 7.08
CA VAL A 525 -4.39 -31.15 6.45
C VAL A 525 -5.53 -31.62 5.54
N GLU A 526 -6.76 -31.57 6.03
CA GLU A 526 -7.92 -32.04 5.26
C GLU A 526 -9.16 -31.19 5.59
N PRO A 527 -9.76 -30.48 4.61
CA PRO A 527 -10.97 -29.71 4.85
C PRO A 527 -12.23 -30.59 4.84
N PHE A 528 -13.18 -30.29 5.71
CA PHE A 528 -14.53 -30.90 5.71
C PHE A 528 -15.51 -30.13 4.81
N VAL A 529 -15.07 -29.00 4.27
CA VAL A 529 -15.79 -28.14 3.33
C VAL A 529 -15.08 -28.14 1.98
N ASP A 530 -15.76 -27.65 0.95
CA ASP A 530 -15.14 -27.46 -0.36
C ASP A 530 -13.92 -26.52 -0.24
N PRO A 531 -12.72 -26.95 -0.72
CA PRO A 531 -11.50 -26.16 -0.67
C PRO A 531 -11.63 -24.73 -1.21
N GLU A 532 -12.48 -24.51 -2.22
CA GLU A 532 -12.72 -23.18 -2.81
C GLU A 532 -13.33 -22.19 -1.79
N ASN A 533 -14.00 -22.68 -0.74
CA ASN A 533 -14.63 -21.84 0.28
C ASN A 533 -13.72 -21.54 1.49
N ILE A 534 -12.58 -22.21 1.62
CA ILE A 534 -11.67 -22.05 2.77
C ILE A 534 -11.14 -20.60 2.88
N PRO A 535 -10.68 -19.94 1.80
CA PRO A 535 -10.21 -18.55 1.89
C PRO A 535 -11.27 -17.61 2.45
N SER A 536 -12.50 -17.71 1.96
CA SER A 536 -13.64 -16.90 2.41
C SER A 536 -14.01 -17.22 3.87
N LEU A 537 -13.92 -18.49 4.28
CA LEU A 537 -14.13 -18.91 5.66
C LEU A 537 -13.07 -18.33 6.61
N ILE A 538 -11.79 -18.37 6.23
CA ILE A 538 -10.69 -17.76 6.99
C ILE A 538 -10.96 -16.28 7.17
N LEU A 539 -11.23 -15.54 6.10
CA LEU A 539 -11.50 -14.10 6.17
C LEU A 539 -12.73 -13.77 7.02
N SER A 540 -13.80 -14.58 6.91
CA SER A 540 -15.01 -14.43 7.73
C SER A 540 -14.71 -14.63 9.21
N LEU A 541 -13.92 -15.66 9.56
CA LEU A 541 -13.49 -15.90 10.93
C LEU A 541 -12.60 -14.78 11.45
N MET A 542 -11.68 -14.26 10.62
CA MET A 542 -10.84 -13.13 11.00
C MET A 542 -11.70 -11.90 11.36
N TYR A 543 -12.72 -11.62 10.55
CA TYR A 543 -13.66 -10.53 10.81
C TYR A 543 -14.47 -10.75 12.10
N VAL A 544 -15.05 -11.95 12.29
CA VAL A 544 -15.86 -12.27 13.49
C VAL A 544 -15.04 -12.23 14.78
N LYS A 545 -13.76 -12.61 14.72
CA LYS A 545 -12.84 -12.53 15.87
C LYS A 545 -12.34 -11.11 16.16
N GLY A 546 -12.64 -10.14 15.31
CA GLY A 546 -12.17 -8.77 15.47
C GLY A 546 -10.67 -8.62 15.21
N ILE A 547 -10.10 -9.47 14.35
CA ILE A 547 -8.70 -9.32 13.93
C ILE A 547 -8.53 -7.95 13.25
N ASN A 548 -7.39 -7.30 13.52
CA ASN A 548 -7.09 -5.97 13.01
C ASN A 548 -7.36 -5.86 11.48
N PRO A 549 -8.06 -4.81 11.01
CA PRO A 549 -8.39 -4.63 9.58
C PRO A 549 -7.19 -4.62 8.64
N ALA A 550 -6.03 -4.13 9.07
CA ALA A 550 -4.80 -4.16 8.27
C ALA A 550 -4.30 -5.59 8.03
N THR A 551 -4.48 -6.47 9.01
CA THR A 551 -4.17 -7.91 8.88
C THR A 551 -5.16 -8.60 7.94
N ILE A 552 -6.46 -8.30 8.04
CA ILE A 552 -7.48 -8.79 7.10
C ILE A 552 -7.18 -8.31 5.68
N LYS A 553 -6.85 -7.02 5.51
CA LYS A 553 -6.47 -6.43 4.22
C LYS A 553 -5.27 -7.15 3.60
N LYS A 554 -4.23 -7.45 4.38
CA LYS A 554 -3.07 -8.23 3.92
C LYS A 554 -3.44 -9.64 3.48
N ALA A 555 -4.31 -10.33 4.22
CA ALA A 555 -4.78 -11.66 3.84
C ALA A 555 -5.55 -11.63 2.51
N ILE A 556 -6.43 -10.63 2.32
CA ILE A 556 -7.13 -10.39 1.05
C ILE A 556 -6.15 -10.16 -0.09
N LYS A 557 -5.14 -9.30 0.10
CA LYS A 557 -4.08 -9.06 -0.90
C LYS A 557 -3.35 -10.34 -1.26
N HIS A 558 -3.00 -11.16 -0.28
CA HIS A 558 -2.29 -12.42 -0.50
C HIS A 558 -3.10 -13.40 -1.34
N PHE A 559 -4.39 -13.58 -1.04
CA PHE A 559 -5.28 -14.43 -1.85
C PHE A 559 -5.45 -13.88 -3.27
N TYR A 560 -5.65 -12.57 -3.41
CA TYR A 560 -5.76 -11.93 -4.72
C TYR A 560 -4.50 -12.15 -5.58
N MET A 561 -3.31 -11.97 -4.99
CA MET A 561 -2.03 -12.18 -5.69
C MET A 561 -1.77 -13.65 -6.04
N ALA A 562 -2.33 -14.57 -5.26
CA ALA A 562 -2.29 -16.00 -5.57
C ALA A 562 -3.32 -16.42 -6.65
N GLY A 563 -4.13 -15.50 -7.19
CA GLY A 563 -5.16 -15.82 -8.18
C GLY A 563 -6.38 -16.52 -7.58
N ILE A 564 -6.57 -16.42 -6.27
CA ILE A 564 -7.65 -17.09 -5.55
C ILE A 564 -8.85 -16.17 -5.49
N SER A 565 -9.97 -16.63 -6.02
CA SER A 565 -11.25 -15.93 -5.91
C SER A 565 -11.76 -16.04 -4.48
N ILE A 566 -12.15 -14.91 -3.90
CA ILE A 566 -12.69 -14.83 -2.53
C ILE A 566 -14.00 -14.05 -2.53
N THR A 567 -14.88 -14.39 -1.59
CA THR A 567 -16.12 -13.65 -1.32
C THR A 567 -16.05 -13.11 0.11
N ILE A 568 -16.39 -11.83 0.28
CA ILE A 568 -16.35 -11.11 1.57
C ILE A 568 -17.76 -10.72 1.98
#